data_AF-A0A562UPP4-F1
#
_entry.id   AF-A0A562UPP4-F1
#
_cell.length_a   1.000
_cell.length_b   1.000
_cell.length_c   1.000
_cell.angle_alpha   90.00
_cell.angle_beta   90.00
_cell.angle_gamma   90.00
#
_symmetry.space_group_name_H-M   'P 1'
#
loop_
_entity.id
_entity.type
_entity.pdbx_description
1 polymer ?
#
loop_
_entity_poly.entity_id
_entity_poly.type
_entity_poly.pdbx_seq_one_letter_code
_entity_poly.pdbx_strand_id
1 'polypeptide(L)'
;MPRPLTFMDDEDNERRWLPGEPVSAADAFQEFVDRHRGGDNTSFYIEDEENDEGLMLMFDHGFVCRIREASKETPCTEYRLVSRGRDYRTQVARFVDGGFAALDRHGPWWPDVAGVARERIRSDFDSSVLRWRHPRELRRRLEILAHVDGRRPATTGGVTHLGFGDGDGATVNAWFTSEGRGLVVTFDRTSALHCSDDPSAQAALYEGVPADLLALVTDAPETGTTLHVPRPGGGTLVAATGIFHLSGPCAMSEGLVARLQERRMGIEDTGIDRLLRKLLVAADFTPETVVETVDWWSAEAVARGFDAAGLDLEPSTDVPLDAAAIDHFCRVWADSGYNDRWDVHYVLFDGRTREEVGEARNALLRSVRTLGLEHVDAPPGAADGEVWVRTDPRVDAALTHWA
;
A
#
# COMPACT_ATOMS: atom_id res chain seq x y z
N MET A 1 -30.05 -23.65 9.12
CA MET A 1 -30.82 -23.95 7.89
C MET A 1 -30.84 -22.69 7.06
N PRO A 2 -30.89 -22.75 5.72
CA PRO A 2 -31.01 -21.53 4.92
C PRO A 2 -32.33 -20.82 5.27
N ARG A 3 -32.27 -19.50 5.39
CA ARG A 3 -33.36 -18.61 5.84
C ARG A 3 -33.85 -17.71 4.69
N PRO A 4 -35.11 -17.26 4.67
CA PRO A 4 -35.59 -16.31 3.66
C PRO A 4 -34.80 -15.00 3.72
N LEU A 5 -34.52 -14.42 2.56
CA LEU A 5 -33.81 -13.14 2.46
C LEU A 5 -34.56 -12.20 1.52
N THR A 6 -34.44 -10.89 1.77
CA THR A 6 -35.02 -9.84 0.91
C THR A 6 -33.90 -8.99 0.35
N PHE A 7 -33.83 -8.85 -0.97
CA PHE A 7 -32.85 -8.02 -1.66
C PHE A 7 -33.50 -6.70 -2.05
N MET A 8 -32.84 -5.58 -1.78
CA MET A 8 -33.33 -4.23 -2.12
C MET A 8 -32.22 -3.37 -2.74
N ASP A 9 -32.59 -2.30 -3.42
CA ASP A 9 -31.68 -1.24 -3.88
C ASP A 9 -32.18 0.16 -3.49
N ASP A 10 -31.44 1.21 -3.88
CA ASP A 10 -31.78 2.61 -3.60
C ASP A 10 -32.90 3.18 -4.51
N GLU A 11 -33.39 2.40 -5.47
CA GLU A 11 -34.49 2.73 -6.36
C GLU A 11 -35.80 1.98 -6.00
N ASP A 12 -35.89 1.46 -4.77
CA ASP A 12 -37.02 0.69 -4.24
C ASP A 12 -37.35 -0.60 -5.03
N ASN A 13 -36.39 -1.16 -5.78
CA ASN A 13 -36.57 -2.50 -6.36
C ASN A 13 -36.39 -3.56 -5.28
N GLU A 14 -37.24 -4.58 -5.29
CA GLU A 14 -37.21 -5.66 -4.28
C GLU A 14 -37.26 -7.05 -4.92
N ARG A 15 -36.47 -7.99 -4.38
CA ARG A 15 -36.56 -9.43 -4.69
C ARG A 15 -36.47 -10.25 -3.41
N ARG A 16 -37.51 -11.03 -3.12
CA ARG A 16 -37.45 -12.06 -2.07
C ARG A 16 -36.82 -13.34 -2.59
N TRP A 17 -35.93 -13.94 -1.81
CA TRP A 17 -35.34 -15.27 -2.04
C TRP A 17 -35.80 -16.25 -0.96
N LEU A 18 -36.21 -17.45 -1.36
CA LEU A 18 -36.67 -18.50 -0.46
C LEU A 18 -35.71 -19.69 -0.41
N PRO A 19 -35.51 -20.30 0.78
CA PRO A 19 -34.74 -21.53 0.92
C PRO A 19 -35.29 -22.65 0.02
N GLY A 20 -34.41 -23.26 -0.77
CA GLY A 20 -34.76 -24.33 -1.70
C GLY A 20 -35.01 -23.86 -3.15
N GLU A 21 -34.87 -22.57 -3.44
CA GLU A 21 -34.77 -22.11 -4.82
C GLU A 21 -33.60 -22.76 -5.58
N PRO A 22 -33.68 -22.88 -6.92
CA PRO A 22 -32.63 -23.55 -7.72
C PRO A 22 -31.28 -22.85 -7.67
N VAL A 23 -31.29 -21.54 -7.43
CA VAL A 23 -30.11 -20.67 -7.41
C VAL A 23 -29.78 -20.33 -5.96
N SER A 24 -28.49 -20.37 -5.59
CA SER A 24 -28.05 -19.99 -4.25
C SER A 24 -28.42 -18.53 -3.95
N ALA A 25 -28.63 -18.16 -2.68
CA ALA A 25 -29.01 -16.78 -2.37
C ALA A 25 -27.92 -15.77 -2.80
N ALA A 26 -26.64 -16.14 -2.70
CA ALA A 26 -25.54 -15.29 -3.14
C ALA A 26 -25.54 -15.09 -4.67
N ASP A 27 -25.84 -16.14 -5.45
CA ASP A 27 -25.98 -16.03 -6.90
C ASP A 27 -27.24 -15.25 -7.29
N ALA A 28 -28.36 -15.48 -6.61
CA ALA A 28 -29.61 -14.77 -6.84
C ALA A 28 -29.48 -13.27 -6.52
N PHE A 29 -28.70 -12.91 -5.50
CA PHE A 29 -28.36 -11.54 -5.19
C PHE A 29 -27.44 -10.93 -6.26
N GLN A 30 -26.43 -11.68 -6.74
CA GLN A 30 -25.58 -11.20 -7.83
C GLN A 30 -26.40 -10.92 -9.11
N GLU A 31 -27.33 -11.81 -9.47
CA GLU A 31 -28.25 -11.58 -10.59
C GLU A 31 -29.14 -10.34 -10.38
N PHE A 32 -29.55 -10.07 -9.14
CA PHE A 32 -30.30 -8.87 -8.79
C PHE A 32 -29.44 -7.62 -9.00
N VAL A 33 -28.21 -7.60 -8.47
CA VAL A 33 -27.25 -6.52 -8.70
C VAL A 33 -27.01 -6.32 -10.20
N ASP A 34 -26.72 -7.38 -10.95
CA ASP A 34 -26.40 -7.28 -12.38
C ASP A 34 -27.58 -6.73 -13.22
N ARG A 35 -28.82 -6.95 -12.76
CA ARG A 35 -30.03 -6.45 -13.42
C ARG A 35 -30.33 -4.98 -13.11
N HIS A 36 -30.08 -4.57 -11.87
CA HIS A 36 -30.53 -3.28 -11.35
C HIS A 36 -29.41 -2.24 -11.24
N ARG A 37 -28.14 -2.65 -11.35
CA ARG A 37 -27.01 -1.74 -11.33
C ARG A 37 -27.01 -0.81 -12.55
N GLY A 38 -27.22 0.47 -12.29
CA GLY A 38 -27.16 1.57 -13.25
C GLY A 38 -26.11 2.61 -12.85
N GLY A 39 -26.09 3.75 -13.56
CA GLY A 39 -25.19 4.87 -13.21
C GLY A 39 -25.55 5.55 -11.89
N ASP A 40 -26.83 5.53 -11.51
CA ASP A 40 -27.34 6.22 -10.32
C ASP A 40 -27.62 5.25 -9.14
N ASN A 41 -27.75 3.95 -9.42
CA ASN A 41 -27.99 2.91 -8.40
C ASN A 41 -26.67 2.26 -7.96
N THR A 42 -26.24 2.62 -6.75
CA THR A 42 -24.87 2.35 -6.26
C THR A 42 -24.86 1.56 -4.96
N SER A 43 -26.04 1.38 -4.34
CA SER A 43 -26.21 0.75 -3.04
C SER A 43 -27.22 -0.39 -3.10
N PHE A 44 -26.81 -1.57 -2.63
CA PHE A 44 -27.63 -2.77 -2.64
C PHE A 44 -27.70 -3.37 -1.25
N TYR A 45 -28.83 -3.94 -0.89
CA TYR A 45 -29.12 -4.41 0.45
C TYR A 45 -29.58 -5.86 0.47
N ILE A 46 -29.17 -6.60 1.50
CA ILE A 46 -29.68 -7.94 1.84
C ILE A 46 -30.23 -7.88 3.25
N GLU A 47 -31.52 -8.16 3.38
CA GLU A 47 -32.21 -8.32 4.64
C GLU A 47 -32.32 -9.79 5.03
N ASP A 48 -32.06 -10.05 6.29
CA ASP A 48 -32.53 -11.23 6.99
C ASP A 48 -33.53 -10.82 8.07
N GLU A 49 -34.81 -10.84 7.69
CA GLU A 49 -35.96 -10.52 8.56
C GLU A 49 -36.00 -11.41 9.83
N GLU A 50 -35.49 -12.65 9.74
CA GLU A 50 -35.58 -13.61 10.85
C GLU A 50 -34.64 -13.24 12.01
N ASN A 51 -33.48 -12.65 11.71
CA ASN A 51 -32.48 -12.28 12.72
C ASN A 51 -32.33 -10.77 12.91
N ASP A 52 -33.15 -9.96 12.24
CA ASP A 52 -33.06 -8.49 12.28
C ASP A 52 -31.64 -8.00 11.90
N GLU A 53 -31.11 -8.61 10.82
CA GLU A 53 -29.79 -8.31 10.28
C GLU A 53 -29.92 -7.81 8.84
N GLY A 54 -29.23 -6.72 8.54
CA GLY A 54 -29.16 -6.15 7.21
C GLY A 54 -27.73 -5.87 6.76
N LEU A 55 -27.36 -6.30 5.56
CA LEU A 55 -26.07 -5.96 4.97
C LEU A 55 -26.26 -5.03 3.77
N MET A 56 -25.73 -3.82 3.85
CA MET A 56 -25.70 -2.90 2.70
C MET A 56 -24.31 -2.88 2.06
N LEU A 57 -24.28 -2.99 0.74
CA LEU A 57 -23.11 -2.90 -0.12
C LEU A 57 -23.08 -1.53 -0.79
N MET A 58 -22.04 -0.74 -0.55
CA MET A 58 -21.83 0.54 -1.24
C MET A 58 -20.72 0.37 -2.28
N PHE A 59 -21.09 0.07 -3.52
CA PHE A 59 -20.13 -0.28 -4.56
C PHE A 59 -19.19 0.88 -4.91
N ASP A 60 -19.70 2.11 -4.98
CA ASP A 60 -18.89 3.29 -5.31
C ASP A 60 -17.90 3.66 -4.21
N HIS A 61 -18.20 3.25 -2.99
CA HIS A 61 -17.38 3.60 -1.84
C HIS A 61 -16.39 2.49 -1.46
N GLY A 62 -16.60 1.25 -1.91
CA GLY A 62 -15.70 0.13 -1.66
C GLY A 62 -15.87 -0.51 -0.28
N PHE A 63 -17.02 -0.35 0.38
CA PHE A 63 -17.27 -0.94 1.69
C PHE A 63 -18.68 -1.51 1.83
N VAL A 64 -18.89 -2.30 2.87
CA VAL A 64 -20.20 -2.78 3.35
C VAL A 64 -20.53 -2.16 4.69
N CYS A 65 -21.81 -2.01 5.03
CA CYS A 65 -22.25 -1.60 6.37
C CYS A 65 -23.26 -2.59 6.97
N ARG A 66 -23.26 -2.68 8.30
CA ARG A 66 -24.26 -3.40 9.09
C ARG A 66 -25.45 -2.51 9.36
N ILE A 67 -26.63 -3.07 9.17
CA ILE A 67 -27.91 -2.49 9.53
C ILE A 67 -28.56 -3.43 10.56
N ARG A 68 -29.02 -2.85 11.68
CA ARG A 68 -29.84 -3.50 12.71
C ARG A 68 -31.05 -2.58 12.96
N GLU A 69 -32.28 -3.07 13.01
CA GLU A 69 -33.44 -2.16 13.15
C GLU A 69 -33.46 -1.39 14.48
N ALA A 70 -33.47 -0.06 14.38
CA ALA A 70 -34.44 0.84 15.04
C ALA A 70 -34.09 2.32 14.75
N SER A 71 -33.91 2.69 13.48
CA SER A 71 -33.91 4.09 13.06
C SER A 71 -33.93 4.16 11.53
N LYS A 72 -35.09 4.51 10.96
CA LYS A 72 -35.21 4.92 9.55
C LYS A 72 -34.37 6.17 9.24
N GLU A 73 -33.77 6.80 10.25
CA GLU A 73 -33.00 8.03 10.13
C GLU A 73 -31.48 7.77 10.07
N THR A 74 -30.97 6.65 10.58
CA THR A 74 -29.54 6.26 10.54
C THR A 74 -29.36 4.72 10.64
N PRO A 75 -29.56 3.97 9.55
CA PRO A 75 -29.58 2.50 9.60
C PRO A 75 -28.20 1.84 9.71
N CYS A 76 -27.12 2.48 9.25
CA CYS A 76 -25.77 1.89 9.33
C CYS A 76 -25.15 2.07 10.72
N THR A 77 -24.69 0.97 11.30
CA THR A 77 -24.07 0.95 12.65
C THR A 77 -22.57 0.77 12.61
N GLU A 78 -22.07 -0.03 11.66
CA GLU A 78 -20.65 -0.32 11.50
C GLU A 78 -20.30 -0.57 10.03
N TYR A 79 -19.05 -0.30 9.64
CA TYR A 79 -18.57 -0.34 8.26
C TYR A 79 -17.35 -1.24 8.11
N ARG A 80 -17.22 -1.92 6.98
CA ARG A 80 -16.06 -2.74 6.66
C ARG A 80 -15.60 -2.51 5.24
N LEU A 81 -14.31 -2.27 5.07
CA LEU A 81 -13.69 -2.17 3.76
C LEU A 81 -13.78 -3.51 3.01
N VAL A 82 -14.18 -3.47 1.75
CA VAL A 82 -14.07 -4.62 0.84
C VAL A 82 -12.78 -4.44 0.07
N SER A 83 -11.75 -5.20 0.42
CA SER A 83 -10.40 -5.10 -0.14
C SER A 83 -10.36 -5.31 -1.66
N ARG A 84 -9.26 -4.84 -2.30
CA ARG A 84 -9.07 -4.88 -3.76
C ARG A 84 -9.20 -6.31 -4.29
N GLY A 85 -10.19 -6.52 -5.16
CA GLY A 85 -10.55 -7.84 -5.71
C GLY A 85 -12.06 -8.08 -5.92
N ARG A 86 -12.93 -7.13 -5.55
CA ARG A 86 -14.41 -7.27 -5.66
C ARG A 86 -14.95 -8.45 -4.84
N ASP A 87 -14.52 -8.57 -3.59
CA ASP A 87 -14.94 -9.64 -2.69
C ASP A 87 -16.36 -9.45 -2.12
N TYR A 88 -17.17 -8.54 -2.69
CA TYR A 88 -18.57 -8.37 -2.32
C TYR A 88 -19.32 -9.69 -2.37
N ARG A 89 -19.06 -10.53 -3.38
CA ARG A 89 -19.65 -11.86 -3.50
C ARG A 89 -19.34 -12.75 -2.29
N THR A 90 -18.12 -12.71 -1.75
CA THR A 90 -17.76 -13.49 -0.57
C THR A 90 -18.32 -12.88 0.70
N GLN A 91 -18.40 -11.55 0.82
CA GLN A 91 -19.10 -10.92 1.95
C GLN A 91 -20.59 -11.33 1.96
N VAL A 92 -21.23 -11.33 0.79
CA VAL A 92 -22.60 -11.80 0.60
C VAL A 92 -22.73 -13.27 0.95
N ALA A 93 -21.87 -14.14 0.42
CA ALA A 93 -21.92 -15.58 0.73
C ALA A 93 -21.77 -15.85 2.23
N ARG A 94 -20.81 -15.19 2.90
CA ARG A 94 -20.62 -15.29 4.36
C ARG A 94 -21.85 -14.82 5.14
N PHE A 95 -22.46 -13.71 4.72
CA PHE A 95 -23.67 -13.20 5.35
C PHE A 95 -24.87 -14.13 5.17
N VAL A 96 -25.05 -14.67 3.96
CA VAL A 96 -26.08 -15.68 3.65
C VAL A 96 -25.89 -16.93 4.52
N ASP A 97 -24.65 -17.38 4.70
CA ASP A 97 -24.35 -18.63 5.40
C ASP A 97 -24.49 -18.53 6.93
N GLY A 98 -24.24 -17.36 7.53
CA GLY A 98 -24.25 -17.24 9.00
C GLY A 98 -24.33 -15.81 9.55
N GLY A 99 -24.83 -14.87 8.77
CA GLY A 99 -25.15 -13.53 9.24
C GLY A 99 -23.93 -12.72 9.66
N PHE A 100 -24.14 -11.78 10.60
CA PHE A 100 -23.04 -10.98 11.13
C PHE A 100 -21.99 -11.81 11.88
N ALA A 101 -22.40 -12.89 12.55
CA ALA A 101 -21.49 -13.77 13.29
C ALA A 101 -20.48 -14.49 12.36
N ALA A 102 -20.89 -14.84 11.13
CA ALA A 102 -19.98 -15.35 10.12
C ALA A 102 -19.04 -14.24 9.61
N LEU A 103 -19.57 -13.03 9.38
CA LEU A 103 -18.76 -11.89 8.96
C LEU A 103 -17.74 -11.46 10.00
N ASP A 104 -18.05 -11.48 11.30
CA ASP A 104 -17.16 -11.04 12.40
C ASP A 104 -15.79 -11.73 12.39
N ARG A 105 -15.71 -12.93 11.83
CA ARG A 105 -14.46 -13.71 11.74
C ARG A 105 -13.49 -13.19 10.67
N HIS A 106 -13.88 -12.18 9.88
CA HIS A 106 -13.18 -11.77 8.67
C HIS A 106 -12.89 -10.26 8.60
N GLY A 107 -12.05 -9.77 9.51
CA GLY A 107 -11.53 -8.41 9.50
C GLY A 107 -12.33 -7.42 10.35
N PRO A 108 -11.77 -6.22 10.58
CA PRO A 108 -12.35 -5.25 11.51
C PRO A 108 -13.64 -4.62 10.96
N TRP A 109 -14.46 -4.16 11.89
CA TRP A 109 -15.56 -3.24 11.66
C TRP A 109 -15.20 -1.87 12.23
N TRP A 110 -15.58 -0.82 11.51
CA TRP A 110 -15.35 0.57 11.87
C TRP A 110 -16.67 1.20 12.32
N PRO A 111 -16.67 2.01 13.39
CA PRO A 111 -17.90 2.57 13.94
C PRO A 111 -18.50 3.69 13.08
N ASP A 112 -17.75 4.23 12.11
CA ASP A 112 -18.18 5.35 11.30
C ASP A 112 -17.56 5.34 9.90
N VAL A 113 -18.21 6.08 8.98
CA VAL A 113 -17.77 6.24 7.58
C VAL A 113 -16.39 6.88 7.50
N ALA A 114 -16.05 7.77 8.41
CA ALA A 114 -14.76 8.45 8.38
C ALA A 114 -13.61 7.48 8.72
N GLY A 115 -13.82 6.53 9.62
CA GLY A 115 -12.87 5.46 9.96
C GLY A 115 -12.60 4.55 8.76
N VAL A 116 -13.66 4.00 8.15
CA VAL A 116 -13.50 3.11 6.98
C VAL A 116 -12.94 3.84 5.76
N ALA A 117 -13.26 5.14 5.56
CA ALA A 117 -12.70 5.93 4.48
C ALA A 117 -11.20 6.17 4.64
N ARG A 118 -10.70 6.39 5.87
CA ARG A 118 -9.25 6.46 6.13
C ARG A 118 -8.58 5.12 5.83
N GLU A 119 -9.21 4.03 6.26
CA GLU A 119 -8.68 2.70 6.01
C GLU A 119 -8.63 2.35 4.52
N ARG A 120 -9.62 2.80 3.74
CA ARG A 120 -9.58 2.71 2.28
C ARG A 120 -8.36 3.40 1.70
N ILE A 121 -8.07 4.64 2.11
CA ILE A 121 -6.90 5.40 1.64
C ILE A 121 -5.60 4.66 1.96
N ARG A 122 -5.49 4.07 3.17
CA ARG A 122 -4.34 3.23 3.54
C ARG A 122 -4.24 1.97 2.68
N SER A 123 -5.34 1.26 2.50
CA SER A 123 -5.40 0.09 1.63
C SER A 123 -5.07 0.42 0.17
N ASP A 124 -5.45 1.61 -0.30
CA ASP A 124 -5.09 2.06 -1.64
C ASP A 124 -3.58 2.27 -1.75
N PHE A 125 -2.98 2.88 -0.74
CA PHE A 125 -1.53 3.08 -0.64
C PHE A 125 -0.75 1.78 -0.51
N ASP A 126 -1.32 0.75 0.13
CA ASP A 126 -0.71 -0.58 0.22
C ASP A 126 -0.44 -1.22 -1.15
N SER A 127 -1.12 -0.78 -2.21
CA SER A 127 -0.80 -1.20 -3.59
C SER A 127 0.04 -0.19 -4.38
N SER A 128 0.63 0.81 -3.71
CA SER A 128 1.54 1.75 -4.35
C SER A 128 2.93 1.16 -4.52
N VAL A 129 3.70 1.72 -5.45
CA VAL A 129 5.10 1.32 -5.68
C VAL A 129 6.01 1.48 -4.46
N LEU A 130 5.67 2.36 -3.53
CA LEU A 130 6.40 2.54 -2.29
C LEU A 130 6.19 1.39 -1.31
N ARG A 131 5.09 0.64 -1.45
CA ARG A 131 4.78 -0.54 -0.64
C ARG A 131 5.28 -1.83 -1.28
N TRP A 132 5.34 -1.88 -2.61
CA TRP A 132 5.80 -3.05 -3.36
C TRP A 132 7.32 -3.16 -3.47
N ARG A 133 8.07 -2.08 -3.27
CA ARG A 133 9.53 -2.09 -3.39
C ARG A 133 10.20 -2.25 -2.04
N HIS A 134 11.16 -3.18 -1.99
CA HIS A 134 12.07 -3.31 -0.86
C HIS A 134 12.76 -1.96 -0.57
N PRO A 135 12.84 -1.48 0.68
CA PRO A 135 13.43 -0.18 1.02
C PRO A 135 14.85 0.04 0.49
N ARG A 136 15.71 -0.99 0.53
CA ARG A 136 17.04 -0.97 -0.12
C ARG A 136 16.99 -0.75 -1.64
N GLU A 137 16.10 -1.44 -2.36
CA GLU A 137 15.97 -1.25 -3.81
C GLU A 137 15.34 0.10 -4.14
N LEU A 138 14.35 0.54 -3.36
CA LEU A 138 13.82 1.90 -3.43
C LEU A 138 14.97 2.91 -3.29
N ARG A 139 15.78 2.80 -2.24
CA ARG A 139 16.95 3.67 -2.02
C ARG A 139 17.92 3.62 -3.20
N ARG A 140 18.29 2.42 -3.68
CA ARG A 140 19.20 2.24 -4.82
C ARG A 140 18.68 2.95 -6.07
N ARG A 141 17.40 2.78 -6.41
CA ARG A 141 16.79 3.45 -7.57
C ARG A 141 16.77 4.96 -7.37
N LEU A 142 16.37 5.45 -6.21
CA LEU A 142 16.36 6.89 -5.92
C LEU A 142 17.76 7.51 -6.00
N GLU A 143 18.79 6.77 -5.62
CA GLU A 143 20.20 7.18 -5.73
C GLU A 143 20.65 7.30 -7.19
N ILE A 144 20.36 6.28 -8.01
CA ILE A 144 20.58 6.34 -9.46
C ILE A 144 19.85 7.54 -10.07
N LEU A 145 18.58 7.74 -9.73
CA LEU A 145 17.76 8.85 -10.25
C LEU A 145 18.30 10.23 -9.84
N ALA A 146 18.84 10.36 -8.62
CA ALA A 146 19.53 11.58 -8.22
C ALA A 146 20.75 11.86 -9.12
N HIS A 147 21.53 10.83 -9.45
CA HIS A 147 22.65 10.96 -10.40
C HIS A 147 22.21 11.28 -11.82
N VAL A 148 21.11 10.69 -12.29
CA VAL A 148 20.50 11.01 -13.60
C VAL A 148 20.12 12.49 -13.65
N ASP A 149 19.57 13.03 -12.57
CA ASP A 149 19.26 14.46 -12.43
C ASP A 149 20.50 15.36 -12.27
N GLY A 150 21.71 14.79 -12.33
CA GLY A 150 22.97 15.50 -12.18
C GLY A 150 23.29 15.91 -10.74
N ARG A 151 22.58 15.35 -9.75
CA ARG A 151 22.77 15.62 -8.33
C ARG A 151 23.62 14.54 -7.70
N ARG A 152 24.37 14.92 -6.66
CA ARG A 152 25.14 13.97 -5.87
C ARG A 152 24.41 13.69 -4.56
N PRO A 153 24.19 12.41 -4.20
CA PRO A 153 23.76 12.03 -2.86
C PRO A 153 24.64 12.72 -1.80
N ALA A 154 24.01 13.33 -0.81
CA ALA A 154 24.71 14.03 0.26
C ALA A 154 24.52 13.27 1.57
N THR A 155 25.62 12.75 2.15
CA THR A 155 25.58 12.06 3.44
C THR A 155 26.15 12.95 4.53
N THR A 156 25.32 13.32 5.51
CA THR A 156 25.71 14.11 6.68
C THR A 156 25.14 13.46 7.94
N GLY A 157 25.97 13.23 8.96
CA GLY A 157 25.49 12.68 10.23
C GLY A 157 24.84 11.29 10.14
N GLY A 158 25.23 10.46 9.17
CA GLY A 158 24.65 9.13 8.96
C GLY A 158 23.31 9.14 8.22
N VAL A 159 22.90 10.29 7.68
CA VAL A 159 21.71 10.44 6.83
C VAL A 159 22.12 10.81 5.41
N THR A 160 21.63 10.04 4.44
CA THR A 160 21.81 10.31 3.01
C THR A 160 20.57 10.98 2.46
N HIS A 161 20.74 12.19 1.89
CA HIS A 161 19.71 12.89 1.13
C HIS A 161 19.85 12.60 -0.36
N LEU A 162 18.73 12.19 -0.96
CA LEU A 162 18.55 11.90 -2.38
C LEU A 162 17.46 12.81 -2.92
N GLY A 163 17.66 13.46 -4.06
CA GLY A 163 16.63 14.31 -4.65
C GLY A 163 16.76 14.42 -6.15
N PHE A 164 15.63 14.51 -6.84
CA PHE A 164 15.53 14.76 -8.27
C PHE A 164 14.22 15.49 -8.60
N GLY A 165 14.15 16.10 -9.79
CA GLY A 165 12.93 16.77 -10.25
C GLY A 165 12.60 16.46 -11.71
N ASP A 166 11.40 16.89 -12.12
CA ASP A 166 10.95 16.79 -13.52
C ASP A 166 11.34 18.01 -14.37
N GLY A 167 12.03 19.00 -13.77
CA GLY A 167 12.38 20.27 -14.43
C GLY A 167 11.25 21.30 -14.44
N ASP A 168 10.00 20.89 -14.23
CA ASP A 168 8.79 21.74 -14.22
C ASP A 168 8.32 22.12 -12.81
N GLY A 169 9.17 21.82 -11.81
CA GLY A 169 8.99 22.26 -10.44
C GLY A 169 8.36 21.22 -9.52
N ALA A 170 8.16 19.99 -9.98
CA ALA A 170 7.86 18.88 -9.09
C ALA A 170 9.11 18.09 -8.76
N THR A 171 9.17 17.61 -7.53
CA THR A 171 10.38 17.01 -6.98
C THR A 171 10.07 15.82 -6.09
N VAL A 172 11.03 14.92 -6.04
CA VAL A 172 11.12 13.86 -5.04
C VAL A 172 12.35 14.14 -4.20
N ASN A 173 12.19 14.09 -2.88
CA ASN A 173 13.29 14.13 -1.94
C ASN A 173 13.15 12.96 -0.97
N ALA A 174 14.26 12.29 -0.67
CA ALA A 174 14.29 11.20 0.28
C ALA A 174 15.49 11.34 1.22
N TRP A 175 15.28 11.07 2.50
CA TRP A 175 16.32 11.03 3.52
C TRP A 175 16.34 9.62 4.11
N PHE A 176 17.48 8.93 4.02
CA PHE A 176 17.66 7.59 4.57
C PHE A 176 18.77 7.58 5.63
N THR A 177 18.50 6.97 6.78
CA THR A 177 19.53 6.66 7.77
C THR A 177 20.34 5.44 7.35
N SER A 178 21.51 5.24 7.97
CA SER A 178 22.30 3.99 7.80
C SER A 178 21.51 2.72 8.17
N GLU A 179 20.56 2.85 9.10
CA GLU A 179 19.71 1.75 9.59
C GLU A 179 18.51 1.47 8.67
N GLY A 180 18.42 2.12 7.50
CA GLY A 180 17.34 1.89 6.53
C GLY A 180 16.03 2.61 6.82
N ARG A 181 15.94 3.36 7.93
CA ARG A 181 14.81 4.25 8.18
C ARG A 181 14.86 5.44 7.23
N GLY A 182 13.72 6.00 6.88
CA GLY A 182 13.73 7.15 5.99
C GLY A 182 12.42 7.91 5.87
N LEU A 183 12.50 9.02 5.16
CA LEU A 183 11.37 9.89 4.83
C LEU A 183 11.46 10.20 3.34
N VAL A 184 10.40 9.92 2.60
CA VAL A 184 10.25 10.26 1.18
C VAL A 184 9.16 11.32 1.09
N VAL A 185 9.50 12.44 0.45
CA VAL A 185 8.61 13.57 0.22
C VAL A 185 8.50 13.81 -1.26
N THR A 186 7.27 13.86 -1.75
CA THR A 186 6.93 14.33 -3.09
C THR A 186 6.40 15.75 -2.99
N PHE A 187 6.71 16.57 -3.98
CA PHE A 187 6.15 17.91 -4.12
C PHE A 187 5.73 18.12 -5.56
N ASP A 188 4.47 18.51 -5.78
CA ASP A 188 3.93 18.79 -7.10
C ASP A 188 3.11 20.10 -7.07
N ARG A 189 3.56 21.12 -7.81
CA ARG A 189 2.88 22.42 -7.86
C ARG A 189 1.53 22.37 -8.58
N THR A 190 1.31 21.34 -9.38
CA THR A 190 0.06 21.13 -10.12
C THR A 190 -0.94 20.28 -9.35
N SER A 191 -0.51 19.61 -8.28
CA SER A 191 -1.39 18.80 -7.44
C SER A 191 -2.38 19.69 -6.68
N ALA A 192 -3.60 19.20 -6.54
CA ALA A 192 -4.62 19.85 -5.72
C ALA A 192 -4.32 19.78 -4.20
N LEU A 193 -3.31 19.01 -3.79
CA LEU A 193 -2.76 18.99 -2.43
C LEU A 193 -1.74 20.11 -2.17
N HIS A 194 -1.29 20.80 -3.22
CA HIS A 194 -0.35 21.90 -3.09
C HIS A 194 -0.95 23.02 -2.21
N CYS A 195 -0.25 23.32 -1.12
CA CYS A 195 -0.63 24.38 -0.18
C CYS A 195 0.59 25.09 0.42
N SER A 196 1.65 25.26 -0.37
CA SER A 196 2.91 25.87 0.11
C SER A 196 2.76 27.32 0.60
N ASP A 197 1.66 27.97 0.25
CA ASP A 197 1.24 29.30 0.67
C ASP A 197 0.53 29.32 2.03
N ASP A 198 0.15 28.16 2.57
CA ASP A 198 -0.42 28.01 3.91
C ASP A 198 0.53 27.17 4.81
N PRO A 199 1.37 27.84 5.62
CA PRO A 199 2.26 27.21 6.61
C PRO A 199 1.57 26.21 7.55
N SER A 200 0.33 26.48 7.95
CA SER A 200 -0.38 25.62 8.89
C SER A 200 -0.88 24.37 8.19
N ALA A 201 -1.41 24.52 6.98
CA ALA A 201 -1.80 23.40 6.13
C ALA A 201 -0.60 22.50 5.78
N GLN A 202 0.56 23.08 5.45
CA GLN A 202 1.78 22.31 5.18
C GLN A 202 2.29 21.56 6.42
N ALA A 203 2.34 22.22 7.57
CA ALA A 203 2.77 21.57 8.80
C ALA A 203 1.82 20.43 9.22
N ALA A 204 0.51 20.59 8.99
CA ALA A 204 -0.48 19.55 9.27
C ALA A 204 -0.25 18.28 8.46
N LEU A 205 0.28 18.37 7.23
CA LEU A 205 0.60 17.17 6.43
C LEU A 205 1.62 16.26 7.13
N TYR A 206 2.53 16.81 7.93
CA TYR A 206 3.56 16.04 8.64
C TYR A 206 3.08 15.42 9.96
N GLU A 207 1.82 15.60 10.35
CA GLU A 207 1.28 14.98 11.55
C GLU A 207 1.40 13.45 11.50
N GLY A 208 1.84 12.83 12.60
CA GLY A 208 2.09 11.40 12.70
C GLY A 208 3.48 10.93 12.21
N VAL A 209 4.29 11.80 11.60
CA VAL A 209 5.69 11.46 11.26
C VAL A 209 6.52 11.32 12.54
N PRO A 210 7.31 10.24 12.71
CA PRO A 210 8.21 10.09 13.85
C PRO A 210 9.15 11.29 14.01
N ALA A 211 9.32 11.76 15.25
CA ALA A 211 10.01 13.02 15.54
C ALA A 211 11.44 13.09 14.98
N ASP A 212 12.15 11.97 14.97
CA ASP A 212 13.50 11.87 14.44
C ASP A 212 13.55 11.97 12.90
N LEU A 213 12.50 11.50 12.21
CA LEU A 213 12.36 11.67 10.75
C LEU A 213 11.86 13.07 10.39
N LEU A 214 10.96 13.64 11.19
CA LEU A 214 10.49 15.02 11.03
C LEU A 214 11.65 16.03 11.16
N ALA A 215 12.63 15.75 12.02
CA ALA A 215 13.83 16.57 12.15
C ALA A 215 14.67 16.64 10.86
N LEU A 216 14.57 15.65 9.95
CA LEU A 216 15.32 15.62 8.69
C LEU A 216 14.85 16.67 7.67
N VAL A 217 13.62 17.14 7.82
CA VAL A 217 12.97 18.11 6.93
C VAL A 217 12.69 19.46 7.60
N THR A 218 12.91 19.54 8.91
CA THR A 218 12.79 20.79 9.66
C THR A 218 14.12 21.52 9.63
N ASP A 219 14.12 22.78 9.17
CA ASP A 219 15.35 23.58 9.03
C ASP A 219 16.46 22.87 8.24
N ALA A 220 16.06 22.00 7.31
CA ALA A 220 16.99 21.29 6.45
C ALA A 220 17.78 22.27 5.56
N PRO A 221 19.01 21.94 5.16
CA PRO A 221 19.75 22.76 4.22
C PRO A 221 18.99 22.92 2.90
N GLU A 222 19.00 24.13 2.34
CA GLU A 222 18.44 24.34 1.01
C GLU A 222 19.20 23.51 -0.03
N THR A 223 18.44 22.85 -0.88
CA THR A 223 18.96 22.10 -2.02
C THR A 223 18.22 22.54 -3.28
N GLY A 224 18.74 22.22 -4.46
CA GLY A 224 18.04 22.55 -5.71
C GLY A 224 16.69 21.83 -5.90
N THR A 225 16.28 20.93 -4.99
CA THR A 225 15.04 20.13 -5.08
C THR A 225 14.08 20.39 -3.91
N THR A 226 14.56 21.03 -2.84
CA THR A 226 13.72 21.33 -1.68
C THR A 226 13.13 22.72 -1.81
N LEU A 227 11.80 22.82 -1.65
CA LEU A 227 11.13 24.09 -1.43
C LEU A 227 10.89 24.23 0.07
N HIS A 228 11.36 25.32 0.68
CA HIS A 228 11.17 25.56 2.11
C HIS A 228 9.98 26.48 2.34
N VAL A 229 9.10 26.11 3.26
CA VAL A 229 7.96 26.91 3.71
C VAL A 229 8.14 27.29 5.18
N PRO A 230 7.63 28.46 5.62
CA PRO A 230 7.62 28.79 7.03
C PRO A 230 6.87 27.74 7.85
N ARG A 231 7.35 27.45 9.06
CA ARG A 231 6.66 26.53 9.99
C ARG A 231 5.95 27.31 11.09
N PRO A 232 4.72 26.92 11.49
CA PRO A 232 4.11 27.44 12.70
C PRO A 232 5.02 27.20 13.92
N GLY A 233 5.28 28.24 14.70
CA GLY A 233 6.21 28.17 15.83
C GLY A 233 7.68 28.42 15.49
N GLY A 234 7.99 28.81 14.24
CA GLY A 234 9.32 29.22 13.80
C GLY A 234 10.12 28.12 13.10
N GLY A 235 11.12 28.58 12.33
CA GLY A 235 11.90 27.74 11.42
C GLY A 235 11.19 27.53 10.08
N THR A 236 11.71 26.56 9.32
CA THR A 236 11.22 26.15 8.01
C THR A 236 10.96 24.65 7.95
N LEU A 237 10.15 24.26 6.98
CA LEU A 237 9.82 22.87 6.69
C LEU A 237 9.89 22.66 5.18
N VAL A 238 10.32 21.48 4.74
CA VAL A 238 10.25 21.15 3.31
C VAL A 238 8.79 21.01 2.88
N ALA A 239 8.40 21.71 1.82
CA ALA A 239 7.07 21.66 1.25
C ALA A 239 6.78 20.27 0.67
N ALA A 240 5.54 19.81 0.84
CA ALA A 240 5.13 18.48 0.43
C ALA A 240 3.71 18.46 -0.16
N THR A 241 3.49 17.53 -1.07
CA THR A 241 2.17 17.02 -1.49
C THR A 241 2.00 15.55 -1.11
N GLY A 242 3.08 14.81 -0.89
CA GLY A 242 3.08 13.47 -0.31
C GLY A 242 4.22 13.29 0.69
N ILE A 243 3.97 12.54 1.76
CA ILE A 243 4.88 12.32 2.89
C ILE A 243 4.77 10.86 3.29
N PHE A 244 5.87 10.12 3.10
CA PHE A 244 5.93 8.68 3.31
C PHE A 244 7.12 8.36 4.19
N HIS A 245 6.89 7.71 5.33
CA HIS A 245 7.97 7.38 6.26
C HIS A 245 8.22 5.87 6.29
N LEU A 246 9.50 5.52 6.34
CA LEU A 246 10.01 4.17 6.57
C LEU A 246 10.54 4.13 8.01
N SER A 247 9.64 4.00 8.97
CA SER A 247 9.95 3.77 10.40
C SER A 247 9.51 2.37 10.84
N GLY A 248 9.35 1.51 9.85
CA GLY A 248 8.58 0.29 9.86
C GLY A 248 8.30 -0.11 8.40
N PRO A 249 7.10 -0.62 8.07
CA PRO A 249 6.66 -0.60 6.68
C PRO A 249 6.56 0.85 6.22
N CYS A 250 6.72 1.09 4.91
CA CYS A 250 6.43 2.40 4.35
C CYS A 250 4.98 2.78 4.70
N ALA A 251 4.75 3.99 5.19
CA ALA A 251 3.42 4.48 5.57
C ALA A 251 3.28 5.95 5.20
N MET A 252 2.05 6.37 4.88
CA MET A 252 1.71 7.79 4.77
C MET A 252 1.66 8.43 6.16
N SER A 253 2.03 9.69 6.26
CA SER A 253 1.75 10.46 7.48
C SER A 253 0.23 10.54 7.74
N GLU A 254 -0.14 10.55 9.02
CA GLU A 254 -1.56 10.67 9.43
C GLU A 254 -2.17 11.99 8.95
N GLY A 255 -1.38 13.06 8.95
CA GLY A 255 -1.76 14.35 8.40
C GLY A 255 -2.11 14.32 6.91
N LEU A 256 -1.35 13.55 6.12
CA LEU A 256 -1.64 13.35 4.70
C LEU A 256 -2.94 12.54 4.51
N VAL A 257 -3.12 11.47 5.27
CA VAL A 257 -4.36 10.66 5.23
C VAL A 257 -5.58 11.53 5.56
N ALA A 258 -5.49 12.36 6.61
CA ALA A 258 -6.55 13.27 7.00
C ALA A 258 -6.85 14.30 5.89
N ARG A 259 -5.83 14.85 5.23
CA ARG A 259 -6.01 15.81 4.14
C ARG A 259 -6.65 15.17 2.90
N LEU A 260 -6.19 13.98 2.51
CA LEU A 260 -6.77 13.22 1.40
C LEU A 260 -8.25 12.94 1.66
N GLN A 261 -8.59 12.53 2.89
CA GLN A 261 -9.97 12.31 3.29
C GLN A 261 -10.81 13.61 3.24
N GLU A 262 -10.32 14.69 3.84
CA GLU A 262 -11.01 15.99 3.89
C GLU A 262 -11.33 16.49 2.48
N ARG A 263 -10.39 16.34 1.56
CA ARG A 263 -10.49 16.81 0.18
C ARG A 263 -11.12 15.81 -0.78
N ARG A 264 -11.46 14.60 -0.29
CA ARG A 264 -11.97 13.47 -1.09
C ARG A 264 -11.05 13.14 -2.28
N MET A 265 -9.75 13.13 -2.01
CA MET A 265 -8.68 12.88 -2.98
C MET A 265 -8.12 11.46 -2.81
N GLY A 266 -7.48 10.98 -3.88
CA GLY A 266 -6.83 9.68 -3.90
C GLY A 266 -5.32 9.78 -3.71
N ILE A 267 -4.67 8.63 -3.55
CA ILE A 267 -3.21 8.58 -3.39
C ILE A 267 -2.46 9.08 -4.63
N GLU A 268 -3.11 9.09 -5.79
CA GLU A 268 -2.59 9.61 -7.05
C GLU A 268 -2.28 11.12 -6.97
N ASP A 269 -3.02 11.87 -6.15
CA ASP A 269 -2.85 13.31 -5.96
C ASP A 269 -1.57 13.65 -5.19
N THR A 270 -0.97 12.67 -4.49
CA THR A 270 0.25 12.87 -3.70
C THR A 270 1.48 13.09 -4.58
N GLY A 271 1.42 12.72 -5.85
CA GLY A 271 2.55 12.75 -6.79
C GLY A 271 3.31 11.42 -6.87
N ILE A 272 3.00 10.40 -6.05
CA ILE A 272 3.60 9.05 -6.19
C ILE A 272 3.42 8.52 -7.62
N ASP A 273 2.20 8.59 -8.15
CA ASP A 273 1.90 7.98 -9.44
C ASP A 273 2.62 8.66 -10.60
N ARG A 274 2.72 9.99 -10.54
CA ARG A 274 3.37 10.78 -11.58
C ARG A 274 4.88 10.72 -11.50
N LEU A 275 5.45 10.86 -10.30
CA LEU A 275 6.89 11.05 -10.08
C LEU A 275 7.63 9.75 -9.80
N LEU A 276 6.97 8.74 -9.24
CA LEU A 276 7.61 7.52 -8.78
C LEU A 276 7.11 6.25 -9.48
N ARG A 277 5.80 6.10 -9.68
CA ARG A 277 5.22 4.82 -10.13
C ARG A 277 5.85 4.31 -11.41
N LYS A 278 5.97 5.16 -12.43
CA LYS A 278 6.52 4.74 -13.72
C LYS A 278 7.99 4.31 -13.61
N LEU A 279 8.80 5.02 -12.82
CA LEU A 279 10.23 4.73 -12.62
C LEU A 279 10.46 3.52 -11.70
N LEU A 280 9.56 3.29 -10.75
CA LEU A 280 9.70 2.23 -9.76
C LEU A 280 9.00 0.93 -10.15
N VAL A 281 7.99 0.93 -11.04
CA VAL A 281 7.26 -0.30 -11.40
C VAL A 281 8.03 -1.21 -12.37
N ALA A 282 9.00 -0.66 -13.09
CA ALA A 282 9.77 -1.42 -14.07
C ALA A 282 10.56 -2.57 -13.41
N ALA A 283 10.31 -3.81 -13.82
CA ALA A 283 11.03 -4.99 -13.36
C ALA A 283 12.54 -4.82 -13.58
N ASP A 284 12.94 -4.54 -14.84
CA ASP A 284 14.30 -4.19 -15.19
C ASP A 284 14.54 -2.69 -15.01
N PHE A 285 15.48 -2.32 -14.12
CA PHE A 285 15.86 -0.92 -13.92
C PHE A 285 17.15 -0.63 -14.68
N THR A 286 17.00 -0.34 -15.97
CA THR A 286 18.09 -0.08 -16.92
C THR A 286 18.02 1.35 -17.46
N PRO A 287 19.13 1.89 -18.03
CA PRO A 287 19.10 3.17 -18.71
C PRO A 287 18.02 3.25 -19.80
N GLU A 288 17.88 2.21 -20.61
CA GLU A 288 16.91 2.12 -21.69
C GLU A 288 15.49 2.25 -21.16
N THR A 289 15.16 1.48 -20.11
CA THR A 289 13.85 1.54 -19.49
C THR A 289 13.54 2.91 -18.91
N VAL A 290 14.50 3.56 -18.24
CA VAL A 290 14.30 4.91 -17.68
C VAL A 290 14.04 5.94 -18.79
N VAL A 291 14.78 5.88 -19.91
CA VAL A 291 14.58 6.77 -21.08
C VAL A 291 13.20 6.57 -21.71
N GLU A 292 12.71 5.34 -21.80
CA GLU A 292 11.37 5.05 -22.34
C GLU A 292 10.24 5.48 -21.40
N THR A 293 10.54 5.62 -20.11
CA THR A 293 9.55 5.84 -19.06
C THR A 293 9.19 7.32 -18.87
N VAL A 294 10.17 8.21 -18.98
CA VAL A 294 10.02 9.65 -18.74
C VAL A 294 10.67 10.46 -19.85
N ASP A 295 10.07 11.59 -20.22
CA ASP A 295 10.49 12.46 -21.32
C ASP A 295 11.34 13.66 -20.87
N TRP A 296 11.50 13.88 -19.56
CA TRP A 296 12.21 15.04 -19.00
C TRP A 296 13.73 14.85 -18.84
N TRP A 297 14.26 13.63 -18.99
CA TRP A 297 15.71 13.39 -19.01
C TRP A 297 16.17 12.91 -20.38
N SER A 298 17.33 13.41 -20.83
CA SER A 298 17.96 12.92 -22.06
C SER A 298 18.60 11.55 -21.84
N ALA A 299 18.69 10.75 -22.90
CA ALA A 299 19.38 9.45 -22.86
C ALA A 299 20.84 9.57 -22.37
N GLU A 300 21.51 10.68 -22.69
CA GLU A 300 22.86 10.95 -22.21
C GLU A 300 22.91 11.21 -20.70
N ALA A 301 21.93 11.95 -20.15
CA ALA A 301 21.83 12.18 -18.71
C ALA A 301 21.55 10.88 -17.96
N VAL A 302 20.66 10.04 -18.50
CA VAL A 302 20.35 8.73 -17.95
C VAL A 302 21.60 7.85 -17.91
N ALA A 303 22.29 7.67 -19.06
CA ALA A 303 23.50 6.86 -19.12
C ALA A 303 24.57 7.31 -18.12
N ARG A 304 24.86 8.63 -18.04
CA ARG A 304 25.81 9.18 -17.06
C ARG A 304 25.39 8.91 -15.62
N GLY A 305 24.10 8.97 -15.31
CA GLY A 305 23.60 8.73 -13.96
C GLY A 305 23.81 7.28 -13.51
N PHE A 306 23.55 6.33 -14.40
CA PHE A 306 23.81 4.91 -14.14
C PHE A 306 25.31 4.61 -13.99
N ASP A 307 26.16 5.18 -14.85
CA ASP A 307 27.61 5.03 -14.75
C ASP A 307 28.15 5.59 -13.42
N ALA A 308 27.64 6.75 -12.98
CA ALA A 308 28.05 7.37 -11.72
C ALA A 308 27.65 6.52 -10.50
N ALA A 309 26.43 5.96 -10.50
CA ALA A 309 25.96 5.09 -9.42
C ALA A 309 26.72 3.75 -9.37
N GLY A 310 27.20 3.25 -10.51
CA GLY A 310 28.01 2.04 -10.59
C GLY A 310 29.42 2.16 -10.00
N LEU A 311 29.90 3.37 -9.69
CA LEU A 311 31.20 3.60 -9.06
C LEU A 311 31.17 3.53 -7.52
N ASP A 312 29.99 3.60 -6.90
CA ASP A 312 29.81 3.64 -5.44
C ASP A 312 29.17 2.35 -4.85
N LEU A 313 28.74 1.40 -5.69
CA LEU A 313 28.20 0.10 -5.25
C LEU A 313 29.33 -0.93 -5.11
N GLU A 314 29.83 -1.11 -3.88
CA GLU A 314 30.77 -2.20 -3.53
C GLU A 314 30.17 -3.57 -3.97
N PRO A 315 30.89 -4.37 -4.77
CA PRO A 315 30.41 -5.69 -5.16
C PRO A 315 30.44 -6.63 -3.95
N SER A 316 29.27 -7.15 -3.59
CA SER A 316 29.11 -8.19 -2.58
C SER A 316 29.98 -9.40 -2.91
N THR A 317 30.89 -9.72 -2.00
CA THR A 317 31.74 -10.90 -1.99
C THR A 317 31.08 -11.98 -1.14
N ASP A 318 30.53 -13.05 -1.76
CA ASP A 318 30.81 -14.47 -1.45
C ASP A 318 29.68 -15.47 -1.79
N VAL A 319 30.15 -16.69 -2.10
CA VAL A 319 29.50 -18.01 -2.31
C VAL A 319 28.14 -18.01 -3.04
N PRO A 320 28.07 -18.57 -4.27
CA PRO A 320 26.80 -18.70 -4.99
C PRO A 320 25.82 -19.58 -4.20
N LEU A 321 24.63 -19.03 -3.96
CA LEU A 321 23.47 -19.80 -3.50
C LEU A 321 23.04 -20.81 -4.56
N ASP A 322 22.39 -21.89 -4.14
CA ASP A 322 21.78 -22.84 -5.07
C ASP A 322 20.74 -22.12 -5.94
N ALA A 323 20.99 -22.12 -7.26
CA ALA A 323 20.23 -21.33 -8.24
C ALA A 323 18.75 -21.75 -8.32
N ALA A 324 18.44 -23.04 -8.12
CA ALA A 324 17.07 -23.52 -8.18
C ALA A 324 16.32 -23.20 -6.88
N ALA A 325 17.00 -23.32 -5.74
CA ALA A 325 16.41 -22.98 -4.45
C ALA A 325 16.15 -21.47 -4.31
N ILE A 326 17.04 -20.62 -4.83
CA ILE A 326 16.86 -19.16 -4.80
C ILE A 326 15.77 -18.70 -5.75
N ASP A 327 15.71 -19.23 -6.98
CA ASP A 327 14.61 -18.98 -7.92
C ASP A 327 13.25 -19.35 -7.31
N HIS A 328 13.15 -20.54 -6.70
CA HIS A 328 11.91 -20.96 -6.04
C HIS A 328 11.55 -20.05 -4.86
N PHE A 329 12.53 -19.66 -4.02
CA PHE A 329 12.29 -18.75 -2.90
C PHE A 329 11.79 -17.39 -3.38
N CYS A 330 12.48 -16.77 -4.34
CA CYS A 330 12.12 -15.47 -4.88
C CYS A 330 10.74 -15.49 -5.58
N ARG A 331 10.40 -16.58 -6.27
CA ARG A 331 9.08 -16.76 -6.88
C ARG A 331 7.95 -16.82 -5.86
N VAL A 332 8.13 -17.57 -4.78
CA VAL A 332 7.13 -17.65 -3.70
C VAL A 332 7.02 -16.32 -2.97
N TRP A 333 8.14 -15.63 -2.77
CA TRP A 333 8.17 -14.29 -2.18
C TRP A 333 7.43 -13.28 -3.07
N ALA A 334 7.65 -13.30 -4.38
CA ALA A 334 6.94 -12.42 -5.31
C ALA A 334 5.41 -12.67 -5.36
N ASP A 335 4.99 -13.93 -5.17
CA ASP A 335 3.58 -14.32 -5.22
C ASP A 335 2.82 -14.03 -3.93
N SER A 336 3.48 -14.18 -2.77
CA SER A 336 2.79 -14.25 -1.47
C SER A 336 3.55 -13.64 -0.30
N GLY A 337 4.72 -13.07 -0.58
CA GLY A 337 5.65 -12.62 0.43
C GLY A 337 5.81 -11.10 0.48
N TYR A 338 6.31 -10.67 1.63
CA TYR A 338 6.72 -9.30 1.89
C TYR A 338 7.86 -9.35 2.91
N ASN A 339 8.47 -8.20 3.19
CA ASN A 339 9.36 -8.10 4.35
C ASN A 339 8.59 -7.62 5.55
N ASP A 340 8.88 -8.19 6.70
CA ASP A 340 8.35 -7.68 7.95
C ASP A 340 8.70 -6.21 8.14
N ARG A 341 7.97 -5.59 9.05
CA ARG A 341 8.07 -4.17 9.39
C ARG A 341 9.51 -3.70 9.66
N TRP A 342 10.43 -4.57 10.05
CA TRP A 342 11.79 -4.19 10.45
C TRP A 342 12.86 -4.59 9.43
N ASP A 343 12.48 -5.12 8.27
CA ASP A 343 13.40 -5.73 7.29
C ASP A 343 14.32 -6.78 7.92
N VAL A 344 13.85 -7.41 9.00
CA VAL A 344 14.57 -8.49 9.68
C VAL A 344 14.12 -9.84 9.12
N HIS A 345 12.90 -9.93 8.60
CA HIS A 345 12.36 -11.19 8.08
C HIS A 345 11.68 -11.02 6.72
N TYR A 346 11.90 -11.98 5.81
CA TYR A 346 10.97 -12.31 4.75
C TYR A 346 9.79 -13.06 5.37
N VAL A 347 8.57 -12.55 5.17
CA VAL A 347 7.32 -13.20 5.54
C VAL A 347 6.69 -13.73 4.27
N LEU A 348 6.52 -15.05 4.17
CA LEU A 348 5.93 -15.71 3.01
C LEU A 348 4.61 -16.37 3.37
N PHE A 349 3.67 -16.39 2.43
CA PHE A 349 2.31 -16.87 2.63
C PHE A 349 1.52 -16.05 3.66
N ASP A 350 1.63 -14.72 3.59
CA ASP A 350 0.96 -13.80 4.53
C ASP A 350 -0.54 -14.11 4.69
N GLY A 351 -1.00 -14.22 5.94
CA GLY A 351 -2.40 -14.46 6.26
C GLY A 351 -2.96 -15.82 5.81
N ARG A 352 -2.12 -16.74 5.32
CA ARG A 352 -2.55 -18.08 4.89
C ARG A 352 -2.46 -19.09 6.01
N THR A 353 -3.42 -20.00 6.04
CA THR A 353 -3.46 -21.14 6.95
C THR A 353 -2.67 -22.32 6.40
N ARG A 354 -2.25 -23.26 7.26
CA ARG A 354 -1.54 -24.48 6.83
C ARG A 354 -2.30 -25.32 5.81
N GLU A 355 -3.63 -25.34 5.88
CA GLU A 355 -4.46 -26.08 4.92
C GLU A 355 -4.41 -25.47 3.53
N GLU A 356 -4.36 -24.13 3.43
CA GLU A 356 -4.31 -23.42 2.16
C GLU A 356 -2.97 -23.58 1.44
N VAL A 357 -1.85 -23.62 2.18
CA VAL A 357 -0.50 -23.62 1.59
C VAL A 357 0.22 -24.96 1.61
N GLY A 358 -0.26 -25.92 2.41
CA GLY A 358 0.09 -27.35 2.40
C GLY A 358 1.48 -27.71 1.85
N GLU A 359 1.52 -28.25 0.62
CA GLU A 359 2.75 -28.70 -0.04
C GLU A 359 3.67 -27.56 -0.48
N ALA A 360 3.12 -26.41 -0.88
CA ALA A 360 3.89 -25.22 -1.26
C ALA A 360 4.73 -24.71 -0.08
N ARG A 361 4.15 -24.70 1.13
CA ARG A 361 4.86 -24.39 2.37
C ARG A 361 6.01 -25.35 2.64
N ASN A 362 5.80 -26.65 2.45
CA ASN A 362 6.85 -27.65 2.63
C ASN A 362 7.97 -27.52 1.59
N ALA A 363 7.64 -27.15 0.34
CA ALA A 363 8.61 -26.87 -0.70
C ALA A 363 9.45 -25.62 -0.36
N LEU A 364 8.81 -24.54 0.10
CA LEU A 364 9.51 -23.34 0.54
C LEU A 364 10.49 -23.64 1.69
N LEU A 365 10.06 -24.38 2.72
CA LEU A 365 10.93 -24.77 3.84
C LEU A 365 12.11 -25.68 3.43
N ARG A 366 12.02 -26.37 2.29
CA ARG A 366 13.16 -27.07 1.69
C ARG A 366 14.12 -26.10 1.01
N SER A 367 13.63 -25.11 0.27
CA SER A 367 14.45 -24.04 -0.30
C SER A 367 15.19 -23.26 0.78
N VAL A 368 14.50 -22.83 1.85
CA VAL A 368 15.09 -22.11 3.00
C VAL A 368 16.26 -22.90 3.60
N ARG A 369 16.08 -24.21 3.84
CA ARG A 369 17.14 -25.10 4.33
C ARG A 369 18.29 -25.26 3.34
N THR A 370 17.99 -25.38 2.06
CA THR A 370 19.00 -25.55 0.98
C THR A 370 19.86 -24.30 0.84
N LEU A 371 19.27 -23.12 1.00
CA LEU A 371 19.94 -21.83 0.98
C LEU A 371 20.70 -21.51 2.28
N GLY A 372 20.50 -22.33 3.33
CA GLY A 372 21.09 -22.10 4.65
C GLY A 372 20.52 -20.86 5.35
N LEU A 373 19.29 -20.47 5.03
CA LEU A 373 18.61 -19.31 5.62
C LEU A 373 18.01 -19.68 6.99
N GLU A 374 17.98 -18.71 7.89
CA GLU A 374 17.43 -18.89 9.22
C GLU A 374 15.90 -18.76 9.19
N HIS A 375 15.19 -19.87 9.41
CA HIS A 375 13.76 -19.88 9.66
C HIS A 375 13.49 -19.57 11.14
N VAL A 376 12.62 -18.61 11.42
CA VAL A 376 12.24 -18.19 12.77
C VAL A 376 10.78 -18.51 13.06
N ASP A 377 10.42 -18.55 14.34
CA ASP A 377 9.03 -18.72 14.75
C ASP A 377 8.20 -17.48 14.40
N ALA A 378 6.99 -17.71 13.90
CA ALA A 378 6.06 -16.63 13.59
C ALA A 378 5.62 -15.90 14.88
N PRO A 379 5.45 -14.57 14.85
CA PRO A 379 5.02 -13.80 16.00
C PRO A 379 3.58 -14.14 16.41
N PRO A 380 3.18 -13.88 17.67
CA PRO A 380 1.80 -14.07 18.09
C PRO A 380 0.81 -13.31 17.20
N GLY A 381 -0.20 -14.01 16.68
CA GLY A 381 -1.23 -13.44 15.80
C GLY A 381 -1.00 -13.65 14.30
N ALA A 382 0.18 -14.12 13.90
CA ALA A 382 0.44 -14.59 12.54
C ALA A 382 -0.40 -15.83 12.20
N ALA A 383 -0.76 -15.99 10.92
CA ALA A 383 -1.43 -17.20 10.47
C ALA A 383 -0.47 -18.41 10.51
N ASP A 384 -0.99 -19.60 10.82
CA ASP A 384 -0.16 -20.79 11.07
C ASP A 384 0.53 -21.36 9.82
N GLY A 385 0.09 -20.93 8.64
CA GLY A 385 0.67 -21.24 7.34
C GLY A 385 1.84 -20.33 6.96
N GLU A 386 2.02 -19.20 7.64
CA GLU A 386 3.12 -18.27 7.36
C GLU A 386 4.49 -18.92 7.57
N VAL A 387 5.48 -18.39 6.85
CA VAL A 387 6.88 -18.78 6.95
C VAL A 387 7.71 -17.51 7.12
N TRP A 388 8.42 -17.44 8.24
CA TRP A 388 9.25 -16.29 8.61
C TRP A 388 10.72 -16.68 8.49
N VAL A 389 11.47 -15.94 7.67
CA VAL A 389 12.87 -16.23 7.35
C VAL A 389 13.68 -14.97 7.55
N ARG A 390 14.76 -15.02 8.33
CA ARG A 390 15.63 -13.88 8.53
C ARG A 390 16.20 -13.37 7.20
N THR A 391 16.26 -12.06 7.02
CA THR A 391 16.80 -11.43 5.82
C THR A 391 18.27 -11.80 5.61
N ASP A 392 18.64 -12.03 4.35
CA ASP A 392 19.98 -12.44 3.94
C ASP A 392 20.42 -11.62 2.72
N PRO A 393 21.56 -10.90 2.79
CA PRO A 393 22.03 -10.05 1.69
C PRO A 393 22.16 -10.77 0.34
N ARG A 394 22.42 -12.08 0.34
CA ARG A 394 22.52 -12.90 -0.88
C ARG A 394 21.14 -13.12 -1.51
N VAL A 395 20.11 -13.27 -0.67
CA VAL A 395 18.71 -13.35 -1.11
C VAL A 395 18.22 -11.99 -1.57
N ASP A 396 18.57 -10.90 -0.87
CA ASP A 396 18.25 -9.53 -1.29
C ASP A 396 18.78 -9.23 -2.69
N ALA A 397 20.03 -9.61 -2.98
CA ALA A 397 20.64 -9.46 -4.30
C ALA A 397 19.89 -10.26 -5.39
N ALA A 398 19.38 -11.44 -5.04
CA ALA A 398 18.56 -12.23 -5.96
C ALA A 398 17.17 -11.62 -6.15
N LEU A 399 16.51 -11.19 -5.07
CA LEU A 399 15.22 -10.49 -5.09
C LEU A 399 15.26 -9.20 -5.90
N THR A 400 16.44 -8.56 -6.03
CA THR A 400 16.61 -7.39 -6.90
C THR A 400 16.26 -7.69 -8.37
N HIS A 401 16.31 -8.97 -8.79
CA HIS A 401 15.97 -9.43 -10.14
C HIS A 401 14.52 -9.95 -10.27
N TRP A 402 13.77 -10.02 -9.16
CA TRP A 402 12.41 -10.57 -9.10
C TRP A 402 11.36 -9.53 -8.66
N ALA A 403 11.80 -8.31 -8.30
CA ALA A 403 10.96 -7.23 -7.79
C ALA A 403 10.45 -6.27 -8.89
#